data_AF-A0AAU2FIA9-F1
#
_entry.id   AF-A0AAU2FIA9-F1
#
_cell.length_a   1.000
_cell.length_b   1.000
_cell.length_c   1.000
_cell.angle_alpha   90.00
_cell.angle_beta   90.00
_cell.angle_gamma   90.00
#
_symmetry.space_group_name_H-M   'P 1'
#
loop_
_entity.id
_entity.type
_entity.pdbx_description
1 polymer ?
#
loop_
_entity_poly.entity_id
_entity_poly.type
_entity_poly.pdbx_seq_one_letter_code
_entity_poly.pdbx_strand_id
1 'polypeptide(L)'
;MSWAIAEHRPCTDPASAPDATLMPGLASGKHAIVVLKGLIPDADFARNRDRILRLFDRAVTTSYPNGQLTTVGPYLARFAGDRAAYFADAAQAAATTAEAGIDLARRTRERLAGVLGLASFDPAVQPDGARYADHNIRIYADDVETPLHNDNIMRDMAGDVLTLRTLTSHYSCVMCVQECDAGGHLELYRKTWEPEDERYKIPDGFGYDTAVVSGVDSLRFKPETGDVYLFNPTQYHAIERVAGRERVTMGFFFGFRDSAPDQAIAWV
;
A
#
# COMPACT_ATOMS: atom_id res chain seq x y z
N MET A 1 -16.17 5.58 20.04
CA MET A 1 -16.52 4.83 18.83
C MET A 1 -15.49 3.73 18.65
N SER A 2 -15.92 2.47 18.53
CA SER A 2 -15.01 1.32 18.31
C SER A 2 -14.27 1.49 16.98
N TRP A 3 -12.94 1.32 17.00
CA TRP A 3 -12.10 1.31 15.81
C TRP A 3 -12.16 -0.10 15.21
N ALA A 4 -12.80 -0.22 14.05
CA ALA A 4 -13.26 -1.52 13.54
C ALA A 4 -12.71 -1.86 12.16
N ILE A 5 -12.68 -3.16 11.86
CA ILE A 5 -12.50 -3.69 10.50
C ILE A 5 -13.87 -3.69 9.82
N ALA A 6 -13.95 -3.09 8.63
CA ALA A 6 -15.10 -3.22 7.76
C ALA A 6 -14.80 -4.28 6.70
N GLU A 7 -15.48 -5.43 6.78
CA GLU A 7 -15.46 -6.41 5.71
C GLU A 7 -16.56 -6.09 4.69
N HIS A 8 -16.17 -6.06 3.43
CA HIS A 8 -17.06 -5.86 2.31
C HIS A 8 -16.79 -6.96 1.28
N ARG A 9 -17.86 -7.56 0.77
CA ARG A 9 -17.81 -8.53 -0.33
C ARG A 9 -18.39 -7.83 -1.56
N PRO A 10 -17.54 -7.28 -2.45
CA PRO A 10 -18.03 -6.64 -3.67
C PRO A 10 -18.90 -7.61 -4.44
N CYS A 11 -20.04 -7.12 -4.94
CA CYS A 11 -20.81 -7.90 -5.88
C CYS A 11 -19.98 -8.08 -7.16
N THR A 12 -19.95 -9.29 -7.71
CA THR A 12 -19.32 -9.53 -9.01
C THR A 12 -20.16 -8.99 -10.17
N ASP A 13 -21.40 -8.56 -9.89
CA ASP A 13 -22.29 -7.93 -10.86
C ASP A 13 -21.88 -6.47 -11.10
N PRO A 14 -21.45 -6.09 -12.32
CA PRO A 14 -21.14 -4.70 -12.64
C PRO A 14 -22.33 -3.73 -12.49
N ALA A 15 -23.56 -4.23 -12.33
CA ALA A 15 -24.75 -3.41 -12.04
C ALA A 15 -24.95 -3.10 -10.54
N SER A 16 -24.13 -3.65 -9.63
CA SER A 16 -24.24 -3.34 -8.21
C SER A 16 -23.89 -1.89 -7.92
N ALA A 17 -24.68 -1.23 -7.06
CA ALA A 17 -24.43 0.14 -6.67
C ALA A 17 -23.07 0.28 -5.95
N PRO A 18 -22.31 1.36 -6.21
CA PRO A 18 -21.09 1.68 -5.47
C PRO A 18 -21.34 1.80 -3.97
N ASP A 19 -20.36 1.42 -3.15
CA ASP A 19 -20.40 1.66 -1.71
C ASP A 19 -19.68 2.96 -1.36
N ALA A 20 -20.44 4.06 -1.45
CA ALA A 20 -19.97 5.40 -1.15
C ALA A 20 -19.58 5.62 0.33
N THR A 21 -19.77 4.62 1.21
CA THR A 21 -19.51 4.78 2.65
C THR A 21 -18.11 4.34 3.07
N LEU A 22 -17.41 3.56 2.23
CA LEU A 22 -16.11 2.97 2.57
C LEU A 22 -15.03 4.04 2.80
N MET A 23 -14.82 4.93 1.83
CA MET A 23 -13.79 5.97 1.93
C MET A 23 -14.09 7.01 3.02
N PRO A 24 -15.32 7.54 3.17
CA PRO A 24 -15.65 8.40 4.31
C PRO A 24 -15.44 7.71 5.66
N GLY A 25 -15.70 6.40 5.75
CA GLY A 25 -15.46 5.62 6.95
C GLY A 25 -13.96 5.48 7.29
N LEU A 26 -13.10 5.25 6.30
CA LEU A 26 -11.63 5.28 6.49
C LEU A 26 -11.14 6.69 6.84
N ALA A 27 -11.59 7.72 6.11
CA ALA A 27 -11.18 9.11 6.30
C ALA A 27 -11.51 9.64 7.71
N SER A 28 -12.71 9.30 8.21
CA SER A 28 -13.15 9.70 9.56
C SER A 28 -12.55 8.86 10.70
N GLY A 29 -11.79 7.80 10.39
CA GLY A 29 -11.30 6.84 11.37
C GLY A 29 -12.40 5.98 12.01
N LYS A 30 -13.60 5.93 11.40
CA LYS A 30 -14.64 4.96 11.76
C LYS A 30 -14.17 3.54 11.47
N HIS A 31 -13.48 3.35 10.35
CA HIS A 31 -12.84 2.10 9.97
C HIS A 31 -11.32 2.24 10.05
N ALA A 32 -10.66 1.27 10.67
CA ALA A 32 -9.19 1.15 10.60
C ALA A 32 -8.78 0.61 9.23
N ILE A 33 -9.54 -0.39 8.78
CA ILE A 33 -9.27 -1.18 7.58
C ILE A 33 -10.61 -1.45 6.90
N VAL A 34 -10.60 -1.39 5.57
CA VAL A 34 -11.65 -1.95 4.71
C VAL A 34 -11.06 -3.16 4.00
N VAL A 35 -11.68 -4.33 4.14
CA VAL A 35 -11.27 -5.57 3.49
C VAL A 35 -12.28 -5.94 2.41
N LEU A 36 -11.82 -6.08 1.17
CA LEU A 36 -12.60 -6.40 -0.02
C LEU A 36 -12.37 -7.86 -0.39
N LYS A 37 -13.16 -8.75 0.22
CA LYS A 37 -13.06 -10.20 0.01
C LYS A 37 -13.58 -10.55 -1.39
N GLY A 38 -12.74 -11.23 -2.20
CA GLY A 38 -13.14 -11.69 -3.54
C GLY A 38 -13.25 -10.57 -4.59
N LEU A 39 -12.58 -9.42 -4.37
CA LEU A 39 -12.56 -8.32 -5.34
C LEU A 39 -12.04 -8.77 -6.73
N ILE A 40 -11.05 -9.67 -6.72
CA ILE A 40 -10.48 -10.27 -7.93
C ILE A 40 -11.01 -11.69 -8.07
N PRO A 41 -11.55 -12.08 -9.23
CA PRO A 41 -11.99 -13.45 -9.46
C PRO A 41 -10.85 -14.45 -9.22
N ASP A 42 -11.15 -15.57 -8.55
CA ASP A 42 -10.15 -16.56 -8.12
C ASP A 42 -9.21 -17.01 -9.23
N ALA A 43 -9.72 -17.24 -10.45
CA ALA A 43 -8.92 -17.66 -11.59
C ALA A 43 -7.93 -16.58 -12.05
N ASP A 44 -8.31 -15.30 -11.97
CA ASP A 44 -7.43 -14.18 -12.29
C ASP A 44 -6.39 -13.95 -11.19
N PHE A 45 -6.80 -14.08 -9.94
CA PHE A 45 -5.91 -13.96 -8.78
C PHE A 45 -4.87 -15.08 -8.77
N ALA A 46 -5.30 -16.34 -8.90
CA ALA A 46 -4.41 -17.51 -8.91
C ALA A 46 -3.34 -17.42 -10.02
N ARG A 47 -3.75 -17.04 -11.24
CA ARG A 47 -2.83 -16.83 -12.36
C ARG A 47 -1.79 -15.75 -12.07
N ASN A 48 -2.21 -14.63 -11.47
CA ASN A 48 -1.28 -13.55 -11.11
C ASN A 48 -0.36 -13.96 -9.96
N ARG A 49 -0.88 -14.64 -8.94
CA ARG A 49 -0.11 -15.19 -7.83
C ARG A 49 1.03 -16.08 -8.33
N ASP A 50 0.73 -17.04 -9.21
CA ASP A 50 1.73 -17.96 -9.76
C ASP A 50 2.83 -17.26 -10.57
N ARG A 51 2.53 -16.09 -11.16
CA ARG A 51 3.50 -15.27 -11.88
C ARG A 51 4.34 -14.43 -10.92
N ILE A 52 3.70 -13.81 -9.93
CA ILE A 52 4.36 -13.00 -8.90
C ILE A 52 5.39 -13.83 -8.12
N LEU A 53 5.02 -15.05 -7.72
CA LEU A 53 5.92 -15.93 -6.96
C LEU A 53 7.16 -16.37 -7.76
N ARG A 54 7.17 -16.19 -9.09
CA ARG A 54 8.35 -16.45 -9.93
C ARG A 54 9.29 -15.26 -10.08
N LEU A 55 8.93 -14.09 -9.54
CA LEU A 55 9.74 -12.87 -9.61
C LEU A 55 10.71 -12.69 -8.43
N PHE A 56 10.86 -13.70 -7.56
CA PHE A 56 11.72 -13.60 -6.39
C PHE A 56 13.19 -13.34 -6.75
N ASP A 57 13.65 -13.86 -7.90
CA ASP A 57 14.99 -13.61 -8.44
C ASP A 57 15.21 -12.17 -8.92
N ARG A 58 14.14 -11.39 -9.07
CA ARG A 58 14.15 -9.96 -9.40
C ARG A 58 14.04 -9.05 -8.19
N ALA A 59 13.93 -9.63 -6.99
CA ALA A 59 13.76 -8.87 -5.78
C ALA A 59 15.06 -8.18 -5.36
N VAL A 60 14.92 -6.97 -4.82
CA VAL A 60 16.02 -6.17 -4.27
C VAL A 60 15.73 -5.91 -2.81
N THR A 61 16.70 -6.20 -1.95
CA THR A 61 16.63 -5.92 -0.52
C THR A 61 17.34 -4.60 -0.20
N THR A 62 16.62 -3.70 0.47
CA THR A 62 17.16 -2.50 1.10
C THR A 62 17.30 -2.77 2.60
N SER A 63 18.51 -2.63 3.13
CA SER A 63 18.82 -2.86 4.55
C SER A 63 18.88 -1.55 5.32
N TYR A 64 18.36 -1.57 6.53
CA TYR A 64 18.43 -0.50 7.53
C TYR A 64 19.01 -1.08 8.83
N PRO A 65 19.56 -0.26 9.75
CA PRO A 65 20.04 -0.70 11.05
C PRO A 65 19.00 -1.51 11.87
N ASN A 66 17.72 -1.21 11.71
CA ASN A 66 16.61 -1.80 12.47
C ASN A 66 15.63 -2.62 11.61
N GLY A 67 15.99 -2.99 10.38
CA GLY A 67 15.10 -3.78 9.54
C GLY A 67 15.54 -3.90 8.09
N GLN A 68 14.74 -4.58 7.29
CA GLN A 68 15.00 -4.73 5.86
C GLN A 68 13.69 -4.74 5.07
N LEU A 69 13.76 -4.28 3.83
CA LEU A 69 12.63 -4.29 2.92
C LEU A 69 13.04 -4.93 1.60
N THR A 70 12.40 -6.03 1.24
CA THR A 70 12.66 -6.74 -0.02
C THR A 70 11.51 -6.51 -0.98
N THR A 71 11.79 -5.92 -2.15
CA THR A 71 10.78 -5.58 -3.14
C THR A 71 11.13 -6.01 -4.55
N VAL A 72 10.11 -6.31 -5.36
CA VAL A 72 10.18 -6.21 -6.82
C VAL A 72 9.50 -4.92 -7.22
N GLY A 73 10.24 -4.06 -7.93
CA GLY A 73 9.84 -2.70 -8.25
C GLY A 73 10.22 -1.67 -7.17
N PRO A 74 10.20 -0.37 -7.53
CA PRO A 74 10.65 0.70 -6.64
C PRO A 74 9.57 1.07 -5.61
N TYR A 75 9.98 1.88 -4.64
CA TYR A 75 9.10 2.68 -3.80
C TYR A 75 9.73 4.05 -3.64
N LEU A 76 8.91 5.10 -3.73
CA LEU A 76 9.41 6.46 -3.93
C LEU A 76 10.33 6.95 -2.81
N ALA A 77 10.05 6.56 -1.55
CA ALA A 77 10.86 6.96 -0.40
C ALA A 77 12.33 6.47 -0.48
N ARG A 78 12.62 5.38 -1.20
CA ARG A 78 13.99 4.89 -1.43
C ARG A 78 14.84 5.87 -2.24
N PHE A 79 14.21 6.66 -3.09
CA PHE A 79 14.85 7.53 -4.06
C PHE A 79 14.76 9.00 -3.66
N ALA A 80 14.64 9.28 -2.36
CA ALA A 80 14.67 10.65 -1.84
C ALA A 80 15.96 11.35 -2.31
N GLY A 81 15.82 12.32 -3.22
CA GLY A 81 16.94 13.05 -3.81
C GLY A 81 17.34 12.63 -5.24
N ASP A 82 16.88 11.49 -5.77
CA ASP A 82 17.16 11.05 -7.15
C ASP A 82 15.90 10.54 -7.87
N ARG A 83 15.12 11.51 -8.37
CA ARG A 83 13.88 11.26 -9.10
C ARG A 83 14.10 10.57 -10.44
N ALA A 84 15.20 10.87 -11.11
CA ALA A 84 15.49 10.28 -12.41
C ALA A 84 15.70 8.77 -12.28
N ALA A 85 16.44 8.35 -11.24
CA ALA A 85 16.60 6.94 -10.90
C ALA A 85 15.24 6.29 -10.56
N TYR A 86 14.39 6.94 -9.78
CA TYR A 86 13.04 6.43 -9.48
C TYR A 86 12.23 6.14 -10.75
N PHE A 87 12.14 7.10 -11.68
CA PHE A 87 11.34 6.93 -12.90
C PHE A 87 11.94 5.91 -13.86
N ALA A 88 13.26 5.76 -13.90
CA ALA A 88 13.91 4.69 -14.65
C ALA A 88 13.57 3.30 -14.07
N ASP A 89 13.67 3.14 -12.75
CA ASP A 89 13.29 1.90 -12.06
C ASP A 89 11.80 1.60 -12.20
N ALA A 90 10.94 2.62 -12.16
CA ALA A 90 9.50 2.47 -12.36
C ALA A 90 9.18 1.93 -13.76
N ALA A 91 9.85 2.45 -14.80
CA ALA A 91 9.70 1.96 -16.16
C ALA A 91 10.21 0.51 -16.31
N GLN A 92 11.33 0.16 -15.69
CA GLN A 92 11.87 -1.20 -15.69
C GLN A 92 10.94 -2.19 -14.98
N ALA A 93 10.38 -1.80 -13.82
CA ALA A 93 9.43 -2.62 -13.08
C ALA A 93 8.14 -2.86 -13.87
N ALA A 94 7.63 -1.83 -14.56
CA ALA A 94 6.49 -1.95 -15.46
C ALA A 94 6.76 -2.91 -16.62
N ALA A 95 7.95 -2.84 -17.24
CA ALA A 95 8.34 -3.79 -18.29
C ALA A 95 8.43 -5.23 -17.76
N THR A 96 9.07 -5.43 -16.61
CA THR A 96 9.24 -6.74 -15.97
C THR A 96 7.88 -7.41 -15.68
N THR A 97 6.94 -6.64 -15.15
CA THR A 97 5.61 -7.15 -14.79
C THR A 97 4.75 -7.40 -16.03
N ALA A 98 4.86 -6.56 -17.07
CA ALA A 98 4.21 -6.77 -18.35
C ALA A 98 4.72 -8.03 -19.08
N GLU A 99 6.04 -8.25 -19.12
CA GLU A 99 6.67 -9.44 -19.70
C GLU A 99 6.25 -10.72 -18.98
N ALA A 100 6.12 -10.67 -17.64
CA ALA A 100 5.60 -11.77 -16.84
C ALA A 100 4.07 -11.98 -17.01
N GLY A 101 3.38 -11.07 -17.71
CA GLY A 101 1.93 -11.08 -17.88
C GLY A 101 1.17 -10.78 -16.58
N ILE A 102 1.77 -10.07 -15.64
CA ILE A 102 1.13 -9.70 -14.37
C ILE A 102 0.26 -8.47 -14.61
N ASP A 103 -1.04 -8.58 -14.29
CA ASP A 103 -2.02 -7.51 -14.45
C ASP A 103 -2.88 -7.28 -13.20
N LEU A 104 -2.48 -7.86 -12.05
CA LEU A 104 -3.21 -7.80 -10.79
C LEU A 104 -3.48 -6.36 -10.31
N ALA A 105 -2.47 -5.49 -10.37
CA ALA A 105 -2.62 -4.09 -9.94
C ALA A 105 -3.63 -3.33 -10.80
N ARG A 106 -3.56 -3.50 -12.14
CA ARG A 106 -4.53 -2.92 -13.09
C ARG A 106 -5.95 -3.42 -12.82
N ARG A 107 -6.14 -4.75 -12.72
CA ARG A 107 -7.46 -5.34 -12.41
C ARG A 107 -8.01 -4.86 -11.08
N THR A 108 -7.15 -4.71 -10.07
CA THR A 108 -7.53 -4.20 -8.76
C THR A 108 -8.02 -2.77 -8.84
N ARG A 109 -7.31 -1.88 -9.55
CA ARG A 109 -7.78 -0.50 -9.78
C ARG A 109 -9.10 -0.44 -10.53
N GLU A 110 -9.27 -1.24 -11.60
CA GLU A 110 -10.52 -1.30 -12.37
C GLU A 110 -11.72 -1.73 -11.50
N ARG A 111 -11.53 -2.75 -10.66
CA ARG A 111 -12.57 -3.23 -9.75
C ARG A 111 -12.84 -2.23 -8.63
N LEU A 112 -11.79 -1.63 -8.05
CA LEU A 112 -11.92 -0.58 -7.04
C LEU A 112 -12.65 0.63 -7.60
N ALA A 113 -12.39 1.05 -8.83
CA ALA A 113 -13.10 2.15 -9.47
C ALA A 113 -14.62 1.89 -9.48
N GLY A 114 -15.05 0.67 -9.83
CA GLY A 114 -16.46 0.28 -9.76
C GLY A 114 -17.02 0.30 -8.33
N VAL A 115 -16.30 -0.29 -7.36
CA VAL A 115 -16.73 -0.34 -5.95
C VAL A 115 -16.87 1.05 -5.35
N LEU A 116 -15.95 1.96 -5.69
CA LEU A 116 -15.88 3.31 -5.16
C LEU A 116 -16.68 4.33 -5.98
N GLY A 117 -17.23 3.94 -7.13
CA GLY A 117 -17.99 4.82 -8.01
C GLY A 117 -17.12 5.88 -8.71
N LEU A 118 -15.86 5.54 -9.00
CA LEU A 118 -14.91 6.42 -9.66
C LEU A 118 -15.04 6.33 -11.19
N ALA A 119 -14.98 7.48 -11.85
CA ALA A 119 -14.86 7.59 -13.30
C ALA A 119 -13.48 7.13 -13.81
N SER A 120 -12.41 7.34 -13.02
CA SER A 120 -11.07 6.84 -13.36
C SER A 120 -10.24 6.46 -12.13
N PHE A 121 -9.32 5.53 -12.35
CA PHE A 121 -8.35 5.10 -11.35
C PHE A 121 -7.04 4.67 -12.02
N ASP A 122 -6.19 5.64 -12.32
CA ASP A 122 -5.00 5.47 -13.15
C ASP A 122 -3.69 5.72 -12.38
N PRO A 123 -2.56 5.12 -12.78
CA PRO A 123 -1.27 5.51 -12.26
C PRO A 123 -0.98 7.00 -12.50
N ALA A 124 -0.38 7.66 -11.52
CA ALA A 124 0.00 9.06 -11.62
C ALA A 124 1.04 9.27 -12.73
N VAL A 125 0.94 10.42 -13.39
CA VAL A 125 1.86 10.84 -14.45
C VAL A 125 2.28 12.28 -14.20
N GLN A 126 3.56 12.58 -14.35
CA GLN A 126 4.11 13.92 -14.30
C GLN A 126 3.71 14.74 -15.54
N PRO A 127 3.75 16.08 -15.47
CA PRO A 127 3.50 16.93 -16.64
C PRO A 127 4.43 16.68 -17.83
N ASP A 128 5.65 16.18 -17.58
CA ASP A 128 6.62 15.81 -18.61
C ASP A 128 6.39 14.40 -19.20
N GLY A 129 5.37 13.67 -18.72
CA GLY A 129 5.02 12.33 -19.16
C GLY A 129 5.67 11.20 -18.35
N ALA A 130 6.56 11.49 -17.39
CA ALA A 130 7.14 10.45 -16.54
C ALA A 130 6.07 9.76 -15.69
N ARG A 131 6.03 8.43 -15.72
CA ARG A 131 5.00 7.61 -15.05
C ARG A 131 5.52 7.06 -13.74
N TYR A 132 4.72 7.18 -12.68
CA TYR A 132 5.02 6.51 -11.41
C TYR A 132 4.90 4.99 -11.56
N ALA A 133 5.61 4.26 -10.70
CA ALA A 133 5.38 2.83 -10.55
C ALA A 133 3.92 2.59 -10.14
N ASP A 134 3.29 1.61 -10.80
CA ASP A 134 1.87 1.34 -10.62
C ASP A 134 1.60 0.33 -9.49
N HIS A 135 2.65 -0.36 -9.03
CA HIS A 135 2.67 -1.22 -7.86
C HIS A 135 4.12 -1.56 -7.47
N ASN A 136 4.30 -2.12 -6.27
CA ASN A 136 5.43 -2.97 -5.95
C ASN A 136 4.94 -4.31 -5.40
N ILE A 137 5.84 -5.29 -5.38
CA ILE A 137 5.66 -6.54 -4.65
C ILE A 137 6.61 -6.50 -3.46
N ARG A 138 6.09 -6.64 -2.25
CA ARG A 138 6.88 -6.76 -1.02
C ARG A 138 6.95 -8.24 -0.61
N ILE A 139 8.16 -8.69 -0.30
CA ILE A 139 8.45 -10.06 0.12
C ILE A 139 9.02 -9.99 1.54
N TYR A 140 8.38 -10.69 2.46
CA TYR A 140 8.80 -10.82 3.84
C TYR A 140 9.24 -12.26 4.05
N ALA A 141 10.55 -12.46 4.17
CA ALA A 141 11.11 -13.75 4.54
C ALA A 141 10.84 -14.08 6.02
N ASP A 142 11.18 -15.30 6.44
CA ASP A 142 11.19 -15.68 7.85
C ASP A 142 12.04 -14.69 8.67
N ASP A 143 11.56 -14.35 9.87
CA ASP A 143 12.15 -13.37 10.80
C ASP A 143 12.19 -11.92 10.30
N VAL A 144 11.47 -11.59 9.21
CA VAL A 144 11.40 -10.21 8.67
C VAL A 144 10.15 -9.49 9.15
N GLU A 145 10.31 -8.23 9.57
CA GLU A 145 9.24 -7.32 9.95
C GLU A 145 9.35 -5.99 9.19
N THR A 146 8.28 -5.18 9.20
CA THR A 146 8.41 -3.76 8.83
C THR A 146 8.30 -2.91 10.09
N PRO A 147 9.35 -2.17 10.48
CA PRO A 147 9.33 -1.29 11.63
C PRO A 147 8.20 -0.26 11.60
N LEU A 148 7.86 0.27 12.77
CA LEU A 148 6.80 1.26 12.93
C LEU A 148 7.09 2.52 12.10
N HIS A 149 6.19 2.84 11.18
CA HIS A 149 6.31 4.00 10.30
C HIS A 149 4.93 4.57 9.99
N ASN A 150 4.91 5.69 9.27
CA ASN A 150 3.72 6.25 8.66
C ASN A 150 4.16 6.83 7.32
N ASP A 151 3.34 6.65 6.29
CA ASP A 151 3.60 7.19 4.97
C ASP A 151 2.70 8.42 4.77
N ASN A 152 3.30 9.57 4.54
CA ASN A 152 2.55 10.77 4.18
C ASN A 152 3.26 11.48 3.05
N ILE A 153 2.87 11.18 1.81
CA ILE A 153 3.54 11.72 0.63
C ILE A 153 3.51 13.25 0.58
N MET A 154 2.43 13.86 1.08
CA MET A 154 2.24 15.31 1.11
C MET A 154 3.24 15.98 2.06
N ARG A 155 3.60 15.30 3.16
CA ARG A 155 4.66 15.70 4.10
C ARG A 155 6.05 15.36 3.56
N ASP A 156 6.27 14.09 3.24
CA ASP A 156 7.59 13.52 2.94
C ASP A 156 8.20 14.09 1.66
N MET A 157 7.34 14.55 0.74
CA MET A 157 7.76 15.21 -0.50
C MET A 157 7.33 16.69 -0.56
N ALA A 158 7.09 17.34 0.58
CA ALA A 158 6.69 18.75 0.65
C ALA A 158 7.73 19.74 0.07
N GLY A 159 8.95 19.31 -0.22
CA GLY A 159 9.99 20.10 -0.91
C GLY A 159 10.05 19.88 -2.43
N ASP A 160 9.38 18.87 -2.97
CA ASP A 160 9.57 18.39 -4.34
C ASP A 160 8.57 19.01 -5.35
N VAL A 161 8.77 18.92 -6.66
CA VAL A 161 7.79 19.37 -7.67
C VAL A 161 6.89 18.22 -8.15
N LEU A 162 6.71 17.19 -7.33
CA LEU A 162 5.92 16.02 -7.67
C LEU A 162 4.41 16.31 -7.73
N THR A 163 3.72 15.78 -8.76
CA THR A 163 2.26 15.94 -8.90
C THR A 163 1.48 15.42 -7.69
N LEU A 164 2.02 14.43 -6.96
CA LEU A 164 1.43 13.83 -5.77
C LEU A 164 1.23 14.81 -4.61
N ARG A 165 1.91 15.95 -4.61
CA ARG A 165 1.73 17.01 -3.60
C ARG A 165 0.35 17.68 -3.65
N THR A 166 -0.33 17.57 -4.78
CA THR A 166 -1.67 18.16 -4.99
C THR A 166 -2.79 17.33 -4.38
N LEU A 167 -2.45 16.17 -3.81
CA LEU A 167 -3.42 15.32 -3.15
C LEU A 167 -3.92 15.96 -1.85
N THR A 168 -5.20 15.77 -1.56
CA THR A 168 -5.82 16.18 -0.29
C THR A 168 -5.94 15.01 0.68
N SER A 169 -5.88 13.78 0.17
CA SER A 169 -5.83 12.56 0.97
C SER A 169 -5.19 11.42 0.19
N HIS A 170 -4.66 10.44 0.92
CA HIS A 170 -4.19 9.19 0.34
C HIS A 170 -4.38 7.99 1.26
N TYR A 171 -4.38 6.82 0.65
CA TYR A 171 -4.65 5.53 1.26
C TYR A 171 -3.70 4.49 0.67
N SER A 172 -3.48 3.41 1.42
CA SER A 172 -2.76 2.25 0.91
C SER A 172 -3.77 1.20 0.46
N CYS A 173 -3.52 0.59 -0.70
CA CYS A 173 -4.22 -0.57 -1.21
C CYS A 173 -3.24 -1.74 -1.31
N VAL A 174 -3.52 -2.83 -0.61
CA VAL A 174 -2.63 -3.98 -0.56
C VAL A 174 -3.40 -5.25 -0.90
N MET A 175 -2.82 -6.04 -1.79
CA MET A 175 -3.29 -7.37 -2.18
C MET A 175 -2.41 -8.41 -1.50
N CYS A 176 -3.00 -9.26 -0.66
CA CYS A 176 -2.29 -10.38 -0.05
C CYS A 176 -2.14 -11.52 -1.06
N VAL A 177 -0.94 -11.66 -1.62
CA VAL A 177 -0.62 -12.68 -2.64
C VAL A 177 -0.33 -14.02 -1.97
N GLN A 178 0.31 -13.99 -0.81
CA GLN A 178 0.59 -15.16 0.02
C GLN A 178 0.70 -14.70 1.48
N GLU A 179 -0.07 -15.30 2.37
CA GLU A 179 0.08 -15.14 3.82
C GLU A 179 1.27 -15.99 4.35
N CYS A 180 1.80 -15.67 5.52
CA CYS A 180 2.76 -16.50 6.25
C CYS A 180 2.08 -17.45 7.24
N ASP A 181 2.85 -18.34 7.86
CA ASP A 181 2.32 -19.32 8.82
C ASP A 181 1.93 -18.63 10.14
N ALA A 182 2.83 -17.83 10.71
CA ALA A 182 2.60 -17.05 11.92
C ALA A 182 3.16 -15.62 11.81
N GLY A 183 2.70 -14.74 12.70
CA GLY A 183 3.03 -13.31 12.63
C GLY A 183 2.44 -12.62 11.39
N GLY A 184 3.16 -11.64 10.84
CA GLY A 184 2.80 -10.96 9.58
C GLY A 184 1.52 -10.12 9.62
N HIS A 185 0.99 -9.83 10.81
CA HIS A 185 -0.16 -8.95 10.99
C HIS A 185 0.22 -7.52 10.60
N LEU A 186 -0.72 -6.82 9.95
CA LEU A 186 -0.70 -5.36 9.92
C LEU A 186 -1.14 -4.87 11.30
N GLU A 187 -0.28 -4.13 11.97
CA GLU A 187 -0.61 -3.39 13.17
C GLU A 187 -0.82 -1.92 12.81
N LEU A 188 -1.98 -1.39 13.15
CA LEU A 188 -2.30 0.03 13.00
C LEU A 188 -2.44 0.63 14.39
N TYR A 189 -2.00 1.89 14.54
CA TYR A 189 -2.19 2.67 15.75
C TYR A 189 -3.06 3.89 15.44
N ARG A 190 -4.01 4.21 16.32
CA ARG A 190 -4.93 5.35 16.16
C ARG A 190 -4.23 6.69 16.48
N LYS A 191 -3.06 6.90 15.89
CA LYS A 191 -2.25 8.12 15.98
C LYS A 191 -1.70 8.46 14.61
N THR A 192 -1.89 9.71 14.21
CA THR A 192 -1.20 10.32 13.07
C THR A 192 0.08 10.98 13.57
N TRP A 193 1.04 11.15 12.66
CA TRP A 193 2.26 11.89 12.97
C TRP A 193 1.99 13.33 13.37
N GLU A 194 2.75 13.81 14.35
CA GLU A 194 2.85 15.21 14.77
C GLU A 194 4.32 15.64 14.78
N PRO A 195 4.66 16.93 14.58
CA PRO A 195 6.06 17.39 14.56
C PRO A 195 6.90 16.97 15.77
N GLU A 196 6.29 16.88 16.95
CA GLU A 196 6.93 16.46 18.19
C GLU A 196 7.36 14.99 18.19
N ASP A 197 6.79 14.17 17.29
CA ASP A 197 7.13 12.76 17.16
C ASP A 197 8.53 12.55 16.56
N GLU A 198 9.12 13.57 15.93
CA GLU A 198 10.48 13.49 15.37
C GLU A 198 11.54 13.15 16.41
N ARG A 199 11.28 13.39 17.70
CA ARG A 199 12.16 12.94 18.80
C ARG A 199 12.28 11.42 18.91
N TYR A 200 11.34 10.67 18.32
CA TYR A 200 11.33 9.20 18.27
C TYR A 200 11.83 8.67 16.93
N LYS A 201 12.22 9.53 15.97
CA LYS A 201 12.77 9.09 14.70
C LYS A 201 14.05 8.30 14.94
N ILE A 202 14.15 7.10 14.35
CA ILE A 202 15.34 6.26 14.50
C ILE A 202 16.42 6.81 13.56
N PRO A 203 17.57 7.29 14.08
CA PRO A 203 18.66 7.80 13.23
C PRO A 203 19.19 6.70 12.32
N ASP A 204 19.34 7.02 11.03
CA ASP A 204 19.76 6.11 9.95
C ASP A 204 18.88 4.84 9.79
N GLY A 205 17.81 4.73 10.59
CA GLY A 205 16.87 3.63 10.60
C GLY A 205 15.65 3.88 9.74
N PHE A 206 14.81 2.85 9.67
CA PHE A 206 13.49 2.93 9.09
C PHE A 206 12.45 3.23 10.18
N GLY A 207 11.66 4.28 9.99
CA GLY A 207 10.52 4.58 10.85
C GLY A 207 10.86 5.28 12.16
N TYR A 208 10.15 4.91 13.23
CA TYR A 208 10.16 5.54 14.55
C TYR A 208 10.23 4.48 15.65
N ASP A 209 10.75 4.87 16.82
CA ASP A 209 10.72 4.06 18.03
C ASP A 209 9.27 3.83 18.50
N THR A 210 8.96 2.61 18.97
CA THR A 210 7.63 2.22 19.44
C THR A 210 7.09 3.09 20.60
N ALA A 211 7.95 3.80 21.32
CA ALA A 211 7.54 4.76 22.34
C ALA A 211 6.61 5.87 21.80
N VAL A 212 6.66 6.19 20.50
CA VAL A 212 5.78 7.19 19.87
C VAL A 212 4.30 6.82 19.93
N VAL A 213 3.98 5.52 20.01
CA VAL A 213 2.60 4.99 20.11
C VAL A 213 2.28 4.41 21.49
N SER A 214 3.11 4.70 22.50
CA SER A 214 2.87 4.21 23.86
C SER A 214 1.52 4.69 24.39
N GLY A 215 0.67 3.75 24.81
CA GLY A 215 -0.68 4.03 25.31
C GLY A 215 -1.71 4.40 24.24
N VAL A 216 -1.38 4.28 22.95
CA VAL A 216 -2.31 4.53 21.84
C VAL A 216 -3.07 3.24 21.50
N ASP A 217 -4.37 3.36 21.28
CA ASP A 217 -5.21 2.26 20.81
C ASP A 217 -4.66 1.67 19.50
N SER A 218 -4.51 0.34 19.46
CA SER A 218 -4.03 -0.40 18.29
C SER A 218 -5.05 -1.40 17.76
N LEU A 219 -4.93 -1.76 16.49
CA LEU A 219 -5.69 -2.81 15.82
C LEU A 219 -4.72 -3.71 15.05
N ARG A 220 -4.90 -5.02 15.18
CA ARG A 220 -4.11 -6.04 14.48
C ARG A 220 -4.99 -6.74 13.45
N PHE A 221 -4.47 -6.90 12.24
CA PHE A 221 -5.16 -7.54 11.13
C PHE A 221 -4.26 -8.53 10.40
N LYS A 222 -4.69 -9.79 10.30
CA LYS A 222 -4.01 -10.82 9.50
C LYS A 222 -4.72 -10.93 8.14
N PRO A 223 -4.12 -10.45 7.03
CA PRO A 223 -4.71 -10.63 5.73
C PRO A 223 -4.59 -12.08 5.26
N GLU A 224 -5.64 -12.59 4.65
CA GLU A 224 -5.66 -13.92 4.03
C GLU A 224 -5.26 -13.81 2.55
N THR A 225 -4.75 -14.90 1.99
CA THR A 225 -4.43 -14.95 0.54
C THR A 225 -5.67 -14.63 -0.29
N GLY A 226 -5.57 -13.64 -1.19
CA GLY A 226 -6.68 -13.14 -2.01
C GLY A 226 -7.32 -11.85 -1.49
N ASP A 227 -7.04 -11.46 -0.24
CA ASP A 227 -7.58 -10.22 0.32
C ASP A 227 -7.02 -9.00 -0.38
N VAL A 228 -7.90 -8.07 -0.71
CA VAL A 228 -7.54 -6.68 -1.01
C VAL A 228 -7.98 -5.83 0.16
N TYR A 229 -7.07 -5.10 0.79
CA TYR A 229 -7.38 -4.27 1.94
C TYR A 229 -6.89 -2.84 1.78
N LEU A 230 -7.68 -1.91 2.30
CA LEU A 230 -7.45 -0.48 2.27
C LEU A 230 -7.28 0.05 3.70
N PHE A 231 -6.30 0.93 3.92
CA PHE A 231 -6.12 1.63 5.19
C PHE A 231 -5.54 3.03 4.98
N ASN A 232 -5.59 3.87 6.01
CA ASN A 232 -4.96 5.19 6.00
C ASN A 232 -3.50 5.08 6.44
N PRO A 233 -2.50 5.23 5.54
CA PRO A 233 -1.09 5.03 5.86
C PRO A 233 -0.46 6.21 6.61
N THR A 234 -1.19 7.34 6.74
CA THR A 234 -0.74 8.48 7.56
C THR A 234 -0.80 8.17 9.06
N GLN A 235 -1.53 7.12 9.44
CA GLN A 235 -1.50 6.55 10.78
C GLN A 235 -0.26 5.68 10.97
N TYR A 236 0.29 5.65 12.17
CA TYR A 236 1.41 4.76 12.47
C TYR A 236 1.01 3.30 12.29
N HIS A 237 1.87 2.56 11.61
CA HIS A 237 1.65 1.15 11.32
C HIS A 237 2.96 0.37 11.18
N ALA A 238 2.86 -0.94 11.39
CA ALA A 238 3.95 -1.89 11.31
C ALA A 238 3.46 -3.20 10.72
N ILE A 239 4.38 -4.01 10.20
CA ILE A 239 4.10 -5.41 9.89
C ILE A 239 4.83 -6.26 10.93
N GLU A 240 4.07 -7.04 11.70
CA GLU A 240 4.64 -7.97 12.66
C GLU A 240 5.60 -8.94 11.98
N ARG A 241 6.69 -9.25 12.67
CA ARG A 241 7.67 -10.27 12.27
C ARG A 241 7.01 -11.53 11.74
N VAL A 242 7.41 -11.90 10.53
CA VAL A 242 6.96 -13.10 9.84
C VAL A 242 7.65 -14.33 10.41
N ALA A 243 6.89 -15.41 10.57
CA ALA A 243 7.41 -16.72 10.94
C ALA A 243 6.92 -17.80 9.96
N GLY A 244 7.83 -18.67 9.54
CA GLY A 244 7.58 -19.75 8.61
C GLY A 244 7.71 -19.31 7.14
N ARG A 245 6.75 -19.69 6.30
CA ARG A 245 6.76 -19.32 4.88
C ARG A 245 6.69 -17.81 4.67
N GLU A 246 7.18 -17.35 3.52
CA GLU A 246 7.23 -15.93 3.19
C GLU A 246 5.82 -15.33 3.05
N ARG A 247 5.64 -14.12 3.57
CA ARG A 247 4.47 -13.28 3.28
C ARG A 247 4.77 -12.45 2.04
N VAL A 248 3.88 -12.50 1.06
CA VAL A 248 4.01 -11.77 -0.21
C VAL A 248 2.80 -10.89 -0.41
N THR A 249 3.03 -9.61 -0.66
CA THR A 249 1.97 -8.65 -0.98
C THR A 249 2.31 -7.87 -2.23
N MET A 250 1.31 -7.60 -3.06
CA MET A 250 1.40 -6.51 -4.03
C MET A 250 0.73 -5.28 -3.42
N GLY A 251 1.23 -4.08 -3.67
CA GLY A 251 0.62 -2.87 -3.12
C GLY A 251 0.83 -1.65 -3.98
N PHE A 252 -0.07 -0.69 -3.82
CA PHE A 252 0.08 0.67 -4.29
C PHE A 252 -0.62 1.64 -3.34
N PHE A 253 -0.13 2.87 -3.29
CA PHE A 253 -0.87 3.98 -2.71
C PHE A 253 -1.83 4.54 -3.76
N PHE A 254 -2.90 5.16 -3.28
CA PHE A 254 -3.76 5.97 -4.11
C PHE A 254 -4.29 7.17 -3.34
N GLY A 255 -4.74 8.18 -4.06
CA GLY A 255 -5.22 9.41 -3.44
C GLY A 255 -6.12 10.20 -4.34
N PHE A 256 -6.71 11.23 -3.73
CA PHE A 256 -7.67 12.12 -4.33
C PHE A 256 -7.15 13.56 -4.32
N ARG A 257 -7.42 14.31 -5.38
CA ARG A 257 -7.14 15.76 -5.42
C ARG A 257 -8.26 16.58 -4.80
N ASP A 258 -9.49 16.08 -4.85
CA ASP A 258 -10.68 16.78 -4.38
C ASP A 258 -11.40 16.01 -3.28
N SER A 259 -12.22 16.72 -2.50
CA SER A 259 -12.97 16.15 -1.38
C SER A 259 -14.23 15.38 -1.80
N ALA A 260 -14.71 15.58 -3.02
CA ALA A 260 -15.77 14.81 -3.67
C ALA A 260 -15.21 14.13 -4.94
N PRO A 261 -14.32 13.14 -4.78
CA PRO A 261 -13.55 12.64 -5.90
C PRO A 261 -14.37 11.71 -6.80
N ASP A 262 -14.34 11.98 -8.10
CA ASP A 262 -14.71 11.03 -9.15
C ASP A 262 -13.47 10.36 -9.78
N GLN A 263 -12.26 10.82 -9.45
CA GLN A 263 -11.00 10.30 -9.99
C GLN A 263 -9.99 10.01 -8.88
N ALA A 264 -9.34 8.85 -8.96
CA ALA A 264 -8.20 8.49 -8.12
C ALA A 264 -6.92 8.36 -8.96
N ILE A 265 -5.78 8.68 -8.35
CA ILE A 265 -4.46 8.37 -8.93
C ILE A 265 -3.68 7.42 -8.04
N ALA A 266 -2.95 6.48 -8.64
CA ALA A 266 -2.13 5.49 -7.94
C ALA A 266 -0.62 5.74 -8.11
N TRP A 267 0.19 5.34 -7.13
CA TRP A 267 1.65 5.36 -7.19
C TRP A 267 2.26 4.43 -6.13
N VAL A 268 3.60 4.31 -6.13
CA VAL A 268 4.39 3.62 -5.10
C VAL A 268 5.64 4.40 -4.74
#